data_AF-A0A7L1WMZ2-F1
#
_entry.id   AF-A0A7L1WMZ2-F1
#
_cell.length_a   1.000
_cell.length_b   1.000
_cell.length_c   1.000
_cell.angle_alpha   90.00
_cell.angle_beta   90.00
_cell.angle_gamma   90.00
#
_symmetry.space_group_name_H-M   'P 1'
#
loop_
_entity.id
_entity.type
_entity.pdbx_description
1 polymer ?
#
loop_
_entity_poly.entity_id
_entity_poly.type
_entity_poly.pdbx_seq_one_letter_code
_entity_poly.pdbx_strand_id
1 'polypeptide(L)'
;RAMELSPEHFPAARAAAVAVGYLRYLRGGPGRRLELRQLRRAQRQDIDDVGHKYCLELELEDVLDKGRTVGCSAEVLYHLGSTTSAPDVQVTVQGELRSTEEADKEFYNWIRSLEKELVAENIPDSHGNIPPELEPIHLLAWVASGYMIWQNSTENTMFHLAQVKHVKQVKRTDEDLQFDYVLLLHEMVSQEVLPWQVTVLWHPQHGVRVSQ
;
A
#
# COMPACT_ATOMS: atom_id res chain seq x y z
N ARG A 1 -7.85 -29.02 -1.57
CA ARG A 1 -8.75 -28.93 -2.77
C ARG A 1 -9.00 -27.45 -3.05
N ALA A 2 -8.93 -26.98 -4.30
CA ALA A 2 -9.26 -25.59 -4.62
C ALA A 2 -10.78 -25.36 -4.61
N MET A 3 -11.22 -24.29 -3.97
CA MET A 3 -12.61 -23.86 -3.86
C MET A 3 -12.75 -22.47 -4.49
N GLU A 4 -13.64 -22.33 -5.46
CA GLU A 4 -13.97 -21.03 -6.03
C GLU A 4 -14.69 -20.18 -4.98
N LEU A 5 -14.27 -18.93 -4.84
CA LEU A 5 -14.91 -17.95 -3.97
C LEU A 5 -15.64 -16.92 -4.82
N SER A 6 -16.79 -16.46 -4.34
CA SER A 6 -17.37 -15.23 -4.89
C SER A 6 -16.39 -14.07 -4.64
N PRO A 7 -16.07 -13.24 -5.65
CA PRO A 7 -15.30 -12.02 -5.48
C PRO A 7 -15.87 -11.05 -4.44
N GLU A 8 -17.17 -11.11 -4.18
CA GLU A 8 -17.86 -10.25 -3.21
C GLU A 8 -17.76 -10.79 -1.77
N HIS A 9 -17.28 -12.02 -1.57
CA HIS A 9 -17.14 -12.58 -0.22
C HIS A 9 -15.94 -11.99 0.51
N PHE A 10 -16.11 -11.75 1.81
CA PHE A 10 -15.08 -11.14 2.67
C PHE A 10 -13.70 -11.81 2.59
N PRO A 11 -13.54 -13.15 2.58
CA PRO A 11 -12.21 -13.76 2.47
C PRO A 11 -11.48 -13.39 1.17
N ALA A 12 -12.21 -13.31 0.06
CA ALA A 12 -11.67 -12.94 -1.24
C ALA A 12 -11.25 -11.45 -1.24
N ALA A 13 -12.10 -10.57 -0.72
CA ALA A 13 -11.82 -9.15 -0.60
C ALA A 13 -10.62 -8.86 0.33
N ARG A 14 -10.51 -9.57 1.45
CA ARG A 14 -9.37 -9.45 2.39
C ARG A 14 -8.06 -9.89 1.76
N ALA A 15 -8.03 -11.05 1.10
CA ALA A 15 -6.86 -11.50 0.37
C ALA A 15 -6.46 -10.51 -0.75
N ALA A 16 -7.44 -9.96 -1.47
CA ALA A 16 -7.18 -8.93 -2.47
C ALA A 16 -6.60 -7.65 -1.86
N ALA A 17 -7.06 -7.22 -0.68
CA ALA A 17 -6.51 -6.07 0.03
C ALA A 17 -5.02 -6.26 0.40
N VAL A 18 -4.63 -7.46 0.83
CA VAL A 18 -3.23 -7.81 1.10
C VAL A 18 -2.39 -7.78 -0.18
N ALA A 19 -2.86 -8.42 -1.25
CA ALA A 19 -2.17 -8.43 -2.54
C ALA A 19 -1.96 -7.00 -3.09
N VAL A 20 -2.98 -6.15 -2.98
CA VAL A 20 -2.93 -4.75 -3.41
C VAL A 20 -2.03 -3.92 -2.49
N GLY A 21 -2.05 -4.17 -1.18
CA GLY A 21 -1.12 -3.55 -0.22
C GLY A 21 0.34 -3.85 -0.56
N TYR A 22 0.66 -5.12 -0.79
CA TYR A 22 2.00 -5.54 -1.23
C TYR A 22 2.40 -4.91 -2.56
N LEU A 23 1.50 -4.89 -3.55
CA LEU A 23 1.79 -4.29 -4.85
C LEU A 23 2.00 -2.77 -4.76
N ARG A 24 1.22 -2.07 -3.93
CA ARG A 24 1.42 -0.63 -3.64
C ARG A 24 2.80 -0.39 -3.04
N TYR A 25 3.23 -1.22 -2.10
CA TYR A 25 4.58 -1.15 -1.54
C TYR A 25 5.66 -1.36 -2.62
N LEU A 26 5.49 -2.37 -3.47
CA LEU A 26 6.48 -2.74 -4.50
C LEU A 26 6.57 -1.75 -5.66
N ARG A 27 5.45 -1.18 -6.08
CA ARG A 27 5.35 -0.44 -7.35
C ARG A 27 4.87 1.00 -7.20
N GLY A 28 4.33 1.41 -6.06
CA GLY A 28 3.84 2.76 -5.83
C GLY A 28 4.96 3.75 -5.53
N GLY A 29 4.60 5.03 -5.46
CA GLY A 29 5.52 6.12 -5.16
C GLY A 29 4.82 7.48 -5.21
N PRO A 30 5.56 8.58 -5.06
CA PRO A 30 5.02 9.93 -5.15
C PRO A 30 4.31 10.22 -6.47
N GLY A 31 4.74 9.60 -7.57
CA GLY A 31 4.12 9.72 -8.89
C GLY A 31 3.11 8.61 -9.26
N ARG A 32 2.76 7.68 -8.36
CA ARG A 32 1.86 6.55 -8.71
C ARG A 32 0.95 6.11 -7.56
N ARG A 33 -0.35 5.95 -7.87
CA ARG A 33 -1.36 5.47 -6.93
C ARG A 33 -2.15 4.31 -7.52
N LEU A 34 -1.73 3.09 -7.16
CA LEU A 34 -2.40 1.85 -7.58
C LEU A 34 -3.59 1.52 -6.68
N GLU A 35 -4.74 1.28 -7.29
CA GLU A 35 -5.97 0.87 -6.62
C GLU A 35 -6.59 -0.37 -7.27
N LEU A 36 -7.32 -1.13 -6.45
CA LEU A 36 -8.12 -2.24 -6.94
C LEU A 36 -9.35 -1.67 -7.64
N ARG A 37 -9.45 -1.87 -8.95
CA ARG A 37 -10.65 -1.56 -9.71
C ARG A 37 -11.67 -2.67 -9.56
N GLN A 38 -11.23 -3.91 -9.72
CA GLN A 38 -12.10 -5.09 -9.66
C GLN A 38 -11.34 -6.34 -9.24
N LEU A 39 -11.95 -7.15 -8.37
CA LEU A 39 -11.56 -8.54 -8.17
C LEU A 39 -12.37 -9.38 -9.17
N ARG A 40 -11.71 -9.93 -10.19
CA ARG A 40 -12.36 -10.70 -11.26
C ARG A 40 -12.59 -12.15 -10.86
N ARG A 41 -11.61 -12.73 -10.15
CA ARG A 41 -11.64 -14.13 -9.74
C ARG A 41 -10.94 -14.33 -8.41
N ALA A 42 -11.47 -15.25 -7.60
CA ALA A 42 -10.82 -15.68 -6.37
C ALA A 42 -11.01 -17.18 -6.15
N GLN A 43 -9.94 -17.86 -5.77
CA GLN A 43 -9.95 -19.25 -5.34
C GLN A 43 -9.21 -19.38 -4.02
N ARG A 44 -9.67 -20.29 -3.16
CA ARG A 44 -8.94 -20.68 -1.95
C ARG A 44 -8.49 -22.13 -2.06
N GLN A 45 -7.26 -22.39 -1.67
CA GLN A 45 -6.71 -23.72 -1.48
C GLN A 45 -6.24 -23.87 -0.04
N ASP A 46 -6.80 -24.86 0.63
CA ASP A 46 -6.34 -25.27 1.95
C ASP A 46 -5.09 -26.16 1.75
N ILE A 47 -3.98 -25.80 2.40
CA ILE A 47 -2.70 -26.50 2.38
C ILE A 47 -2.46 -27.06 3.78
N ASP A 48 -2.51 -28.39 3.88
CA ASP A 48 -2.35 -29.11 5.14
C ASP A 48 -1.06 -28.70 5.86
N ASP A 49 -1.16 -28.46 7.17
CA ASP A 49 -0.07 -28.03 8.06
C ASP A 49 0.65 -26.72 7.69
N VAL A 50 0.15 -25.97 6.71
CA VAL A 50 0.71 -24.67 6.29
C VAL A 50 -0.31 -23.55 6.49
N GLY A 51 -1.44 -23.61 5.80
CA GLY A 51 -2.49 -22.60 5.90
C GLY A 51 -3.35 -22.45 4.65
N HIS A 52 -3.87 -21.25 4.41
CA HIS A 52 -4.80 -20.99 3.32
C HIS A 52 -4.17 -20.10 2.25
N LYS A 53 -4.09 -20.65 1.03
CA LYS A 53 -3.62 -19.94 -0.16
C LYS A 53 -4.79 -19.40 -0.96
N TYR A 54 -4.74 -18.14 -1.32
CA TYR A 54 -5.70 -17.47 -2.19
C TYR A 54 -5.04 -17.18 -3.54
N CYS A 55 -5.67 -17.61 -4.63
CA CYS A 55 -5.26 -17.27 -5.99
C CYS A 55 -6.28 -16.29 -6.58
N LEU A 56 -5.81 -15.13 -7.02
CA LEU A 56 -6.63 -13.98 -7.36
C LEU A 56 -6.32 -13.48 -8.77
N GLU A 57 -7.37 -13.06 -9.48
CA GLU A 57 -7.26 -12.26 -10.70
C GLU A 57 -7.85 -10.88 -10.43
N LEU A 58 -7.01 -9.86 -10.52
CA LEU A 58 -7.29 -8.48 -10.18
C LEU A 58 -7.22 -7.61 -11.44
N GLU A 59 -8.00 -6.54 -11.43
CA GLU A 59 -7.84 -5.40 -12.32
C GLU A 59 -7.48 -4.19 -11.47
N LEU A 60 -6.39 -3.51 -11.86
CA LEU A 60 -5.83 -2.39 -11.14
C LEU A 60 -5.95 -1.12 -11.97
N GLU A 61 -6.12 0.00 -11.30
CA GLU A 61 -6.11 1.33 -11.90
C GLU A 61 -4.97 2.14 -11.25
N ASP A 62 -4.16 2.82 -12.06
CA ASP A 62 -3.35 3.92 -11.57
C ASP A 62 -4.20 5.19 -11.66
N VAL A 63 -4.70 5.68 -10.52
CA VAL A 63 -5.68 6.77 -10.52
C VAL A 63 -5.09 8.11 -10.99
N LEU A 64 -3.75 8.20 -11.04
CA LEU A 64 -3.06 9.35 -11.63
C LEU A 64 -2.94 9.25 -13.16
N ASP A 65 -3.03 8.04 -13.72
CA ASP A 65 -3.04 7.76 -15.17
C ASP A 65 -4.46 7.42 -15.66
N LYS A 66 -5.32 8.44 -15.62
CA LYS A 66 -6.79 8.34 -15.80
C LYS A 66 -7.21 7.43 -16.96
N GLY A 67 -7.95 6.38 -16.64
CA GLY A 67 -8.65 5.52 -17.60
C GLY A 67 -7.86 4.34 -18.14
N ARG A 68 -6.64 4.09 -17.63
CA ARG A 68 -5.89 2.87 -17.94
C ARG A 68 -5.94 1.88 -16.79
N THR A 69 -6.33 0.65 -17.11
CA THR A 69 -6.28 -0.47 -16.19
C THR A 69 -5.25 -1.49 -16.63
N VAL A 70 -4.70 -2.22 -15.66
CA VAL A 70 -3.81 -3.36 -15.91
C VAL A 70 -4.33 -4.59 -15.19
N GLY A 71 -4.21 -5.74 -15.84
CA GLY A 71 -4.49 -7.03 -15.19
C GLY A 71 -3.39 -7.37 -14.19
N CYS A 72 -3.74 -8.08 -13.12
CA CYS A 72 -2.78 -8.60 -12.17
C CYS A 72 -3.22 -9.98 -11.67
N SER A 73 -2.31 -10.93 -11.63
CA SER A 73 -2.52 -12.21 -10.96
C SER A 73 -1.77 -12.19 -9.64
N ALA A 74 -2.41 -12.62 -8.56
CA ALA A 74 -1.80 -12.63 -7.24
C ALA A 74 -2.04 -13.95 -6.51
N GLU A 75 -1.07 -14.33 -5.68
CA GLU A 75 -1.18 -15.41 -4.71
C GLU A 75 -0.90 -14.86 -3.32
N VAL A 76 -1.77 -15.16 -2.35
CA VAL A 76 -1.61 -14.77 -0.94
C VAL A 76 -1.73 -16.01 -0.07
N LEU A 77 -0.70 -16.35 0.70
CA LEU A 77 -0.71 -17.46 1.64
C LEU A 77 -0.71 -16.93 3.07
N TYR A 78 -1.77 -17.22 3.81
CA TYR A 78 -1.83 -17.00 5.25
C TYR A 78 -1.38 -18.26 5.99
N HIS A 79 -0.45 -18.11 6.93
CA HIS A 79 0.10 -19.20 7.73
C HIS A 79 -0.71 -19.41 9.00
N LEU A 80 -1.55 -20.45 9.07
CA LEU A 80 -2.46 -20.67 10.20
C LEU A 80 -1.75 -21.09 11.49
N GLY A 81 -0.56 -21.69 11.38
CA GLY A 81 0.26 -22.12 12.51
C GLY A 81 1.14 -21.00 13.10
N SER A 82 1.17 -19.82 12.48
CA SER A 82 1.98 -18.69 12.93
C SER A 82 1.10 -17.48 13.24
N THR A 83 1.22 -16.97 14.46
CA THR A 83 0.54 -15.73 14.86
C THR A 83 1.36 -14.47 14.57
N THR A 84 2.59 -14.62 14.05
CA THR A 84 3.55 -13.52 13.87
C THR A 84 4.10 -13.40 12.46
N SER A 85 3.83 -14.36 11.58
CA SER A 85 4.32 -14.33 10.20
C SER A 85 3.40 -13.49 9.32
N ALA A 86 3.97 -12.56 8.57
CA ALA A 86 3.28 -11.91 7.48
C ALA A 86 2.82 -12.95 6.43
N PRO A 87 1.74 -12.70 5.68
CA PRO A 87 1.35 -13.53 4.55
C PRO A 87 2.43 -13.53 3.47
N ASP A 88 2.66 -14.68 2.82
CA ASP A 88 3.48 -14.70 1.61
C ASP A 88 2.66 -14.18 0.44
N VAL A 89 3.24 -13.27 -0.33
CA VAL A 89 2.54 -12.63 -1.45
C VAL A 89 3.39 -12.72 -2.72
N GLN A 90 2.78 -13.20 -3.79
CA GLN A 90 3.33 -13.17 -5.14
C GLN A 90 2.37 -12.41 -6.05
N VAL A 91 2.90 -11.55 -6.92
CA VAL A 91 2.10 -10.75 -7.85
C VAL A 91 2.77 -10.69 -9.21
N THR A 92 1.96 -10.77 -10.26
CA THR A 92 2.37 -10.62 -11.65
C THR A 92 1.44 -9.62 -12.33
N VAL A 93 1.97 -8.44 -12.66
CA VAL A 93 1.25 -7.42 -13.41
C VAL A 93 1.33 -7.73 -14.90
N GLN A 94 0.18 -7.72 -15.58
CA GLN A 94 0.05 -7.95 -17.01
C GLN A 94 0.11 -6.61 -17.74
N GLY A 95 1.23 -6.36 -18.42
CA GLY A 95 1.46 -5.13 -19.16
C GLY A 95 2.40 -4.16 -18.44
N GLU A 96 2.54 -2.96 -19.01
CA GLU A 96 3.45 -1.93 -18.52
C GLU A 96 2.67 -0.82 -17.80
N LEU A 97 3.20 -0.41 -16.64
CA LEU A 97 2.74 0.79 -15.96
C LEU A 97 3.46 2.01 -16.55
N ARG A 98 2.75 3.14 -16.65
CA ARG A 98 3.33 4.41 -17.11
C ARG A 98 4.54 4.81 -16.26
N SER A 99 5.57 5.36 -16.88
CA SER A 99 6.73 5.91 -16.17
C SER A 99 6.34 6.99 -15.16
N THR A 100 6.99 6.98 -14.00
CA THR A 100 6.86 8.00 -12.95
C THR A 100 8.12 8.88 -12.83
N GLU A 101 9.10 8.68 -13.70
CA GLU A 101 10.44 9.29 -13.58
C GLU A 101 10.41 10.81 -13.46
N GLU A 102 9.61 11.50 -14.29
CA GLU A 102 9.50 12.95 -14.23
C GLU A 102 8.86 13.43 -12.93
N ALA A 103 7.72 12.83 -12.54
CA ALA A 103 6.99 13.19 -11.32
C ALA A 103 7.82 12.91 -10.05
N ASP A 104 8.51 11.77 -10.02
CA ASP A 104 9.40 11.39 -8.92
C ASP A 104 10.60 12.34 -8.85
N LYS A 105 11.20 12.72 -9.98
CA LYS A 105 12.30 13.69 -10.01
C LYS A 105 11.86 15.08 -9.55
N GLU A 106 10.68 15.54 -9.97
CA GLU A 106 10.12 16.82 -9.53
C GLU A 106 9.88 16.83 -8.02
N PHE A 107 9.24 15.79 -7.47
CA PHE A 107 9.04 15.64 -6.03
C PHE A 107 10.36 15.60 -5.26
N TYR A 108 11.34 14.83 -5.74
CA TYR A 108 12.66 14.74 -5.11
C TYR A 108 13.35 16.11 -5.02
N ASN A 109 13.40 16.83 -6.14
CA ASN A 109 14.02 18.15 -6.21
C ASN A 109 13.30 19.17 -5.32
N TRP A 110 11.97 19.11 -5.27
CA TRP A 110 11.16 19.96 -4.40
C TRP A 110 11.51 19.73 -2.92
N ILE A 111 11.49 18.48 -2.44
CA ILE A 111 11.79 18.20 -1.04
C ILE A 111 13.24 18.58 -0.66
N ARG A 112 14.19 18.42 -1.59
CA ARG A 112 15.59 18.81 -1.38
C ARG A 112 15.78 20.33 -1.34
N SER A 113 14.96 21.10 -2.04
CA SER A 113 15.06 22.56 -2.09
C SER A 113 14.40 23.28 -0.92
N LEU A 114 13.61 22.57 -0.09
CA LEU A 114 12.96 23.15 1.09
C LEU A 114 13.98 23.69 2.11
N GLU A 115 13.87 24.98 2.42
CA GLU A 115 14.70 25.65 3.44
C GLU A 115 14.49 25.06 4.84
N LYS A 116 13.25 24.68 5.15
CA LYS A 116 12.84 24.06 6.42
C LYS A 116 12.29 22.66 6.17
N GLU A 117 12.35 21.81 7.17
CA GLU A 117 11.74 20.49 7.11
C GLU A 117 10.23 20.59 6.85
N LEU A 118 9.74 19.76 5.93
CA LEU A 118 8.31 19.57 5.75
C LEU A 118 7.70 18.99 7.03
N VAL A 119 6.66 19.63 7.54
CA VAL A 119 5.82 19.13 8.63
C VAL A 119 4.37 19.35 8.23
N ALA A 120 3.55 18.31 8.32
CA ALA A 120 2.14 18.38 8.02
C ALA A 120 1.34 17.40 8.88
N GLU A 121 0.05 17.67 9.03
CA GLU A 121 -0.84 16.90 9.91
C GLU A 121 -2.22 16.76 9.29
N ASN A 122 -2.93 15.70 9.70
CA ASN A 122 -4.31 15.43 9.33
C ASN A 122 -4.54 15.48 7.80
N ILE A 123 -3.89 14.56 7.07
CA ILE A 123 -4.02 14.43 5.60
C ILE A 123 -4.69 13.10 5.27
N PRO A 124 -5.87 13.05 4.64
CA PRO A 124 -6.74 14.19 4.35
C PRO A 124 -7.29 14.85 5.62
N ASP A 125 -7.80 16.09 5.47
CA ASP A 125 -8.49 16.79 6.55
C ASP A 125 -9.84 16.14 6.91
N SER A 126 -10.58 16.70 7.87
CA SER A 126 -11.89 16.16 8.28
C SER A 126 -12.97 16.17 7.20
N HIS A 127 -12.74 16.85 6.08
CA HIS A 127 -13.64 16.92 4.92
C HIS A 127 -13.15 16.07 3.75
N GLY A 128 -12.04 15.33 3.92
CA GLY A 128 -11.46 14.51 2.86
C GLY A 128 -10.55 15.28 1.90
N ASN A 129 -10.19 16.54 2.20
CA ASN A 129 -9.36 17.35 1.32
C ASN A 129 -7.87 17.05 1.52
N ILE A 130 -7.13 17.01 0.42
CA ILE A 130 -5.67 16.94 0.40
C ILE A 130 -5.18 18.15 -0.42
N PRO A 131 -4.37 19.05 0.16
CA PRO A 131 -3.72 20.10 -0.62
C PRO A 131 -2.86 19.49 -1.73
N PRO A 132 -2.92 19.99 -2.99
CA PRO A 132 -2.17 19.42 -4.11
C PRO A 132 -0.67 19.23 -3.83
N GLU A 133 -0.05 20.16 -3.12
CA GLU A 133 1.35 20.11 -2.71
C GLU A 133 1.68 18.95 -1.73
N LEU A 134 0.68 18.45 -1.00
CA LEU A 134 0.82 17.33 -0.07
C LEU A 134 0.37 15.99 -0.68
N GLU A 135 -0.16 15.98 -1.91
CA GLU A 135 -0.57 14.75 -2.58
C GLU A 135 0.59 13.75 -2.69
N PRO A 136 1.81 14.12 -3.16
CA PRO A 136 2.93 13.18 -3.22
C PRO A 136 3.36 12.62 -1.84
N ILE A 137 3.22 13.43 -0.78
CA ILE A 137 3.49 13.02 0.61
C ILE A 137 2.44 12.01 1.09
N HIS A 138 1.16 12.28 0.80
CA HIS A 138 0.09 11.33 1.09
C HIS A 138 0.24 10.03 0.28
N LEU A 139 0.74 10.08 -0.95
CA LEU A 139 1.04 8.88 -1.74
C LEU A 139 2.16 8.05 -1.14
N LEU A 140 3.22 8.66 -0.60
CA LEU A 140 4.22 7.91 0.18
C LEU A 140 3.62 7.25 1.42
N ALA A 141 2.72 7.94 2.13
CA ALA A 141 1.97 7.32 3.23
C ALA A 141 1.09 6.16 2.76
N TRP A 142 0.49 6.26 1.58
CA TRP A 142 -0.28 5.18 0.96
C TRP A 142 0.59 3.95 0.66
N VAL A 143 1.79 4.17 0.11
CA VAL A 143 2.79 3.10 -0.12
C VAL A 143 3.22 2.46 1.20
N ALA A 144 3.54 3.29 2.21
CA ALA A 144 3.91 2.81 3.53
C ALA A 144 2.77 2.00 4.17
N SER A 145 1.53 2.47 4.09
CA SER A 145 0.36 1.72 4.56
C SER A 145 0.22 0.37 3.85
N GLY A 146 0.57 0.27 2.56
CA GLY A 146 0.59 -1.00 1.84
C GLY A 146 1.53 -2.04 2.47
N TYR A 147 2.73 -1.61 2.87
CA TYR A 147 3.66 -2.45 3.64
C TYR A 147 3.06 -2.88 4.98
N MET A 148 2.47 -1.94 5.73
CA MET A 148 1.86 -2.23 7.03
C MET A 148 0.69 -3.20 6.92
N ILE A 149 -0.19 -3.00 5.95
CA ILE A 149 -1.30 -3.89 5.62
C ILE A 149 -0.76 -5.27 5.32
N TRP A 150 0.24 -5.39 4.43
CA TRP A 150 0.84 -6.67 4.09
C TRP A 150 1.42 -7.36 5.32
N GLN A 151 2.27 -6.68 6.08
CA GLN A 151 3.01 -7.30 7.19
C GLN A 151 2.12 -7.74 8.36
N ASN A 152 0.96 -7.11 8.56
CA ASN A 152 0.12 -7.31 9.74
C ASN A 152 -1.24 -7.94 9.46
N SER A 153 -1.54 -8.27 8.20
CA SER A 153 -2.84 -8.86 7.87
C SER A 153 -2.92 -10.35 8.19
N THR A 154 -4.07 -10.74 8.71
CA THR A 154 -4.55 -12.12 8.79
C THR A 154 -5.78 -12.29 7.91
N GLU A 155 -6.28 -13.52 7.76
CA GLU A 155 -7.56 -13.77 7.06
C GLU A 155 -8.77 -13.09 7.71
N ASN A 156 -8.62 -12.63 8.95
CA ASN A 156 -9.68 -12.02 9.74
C ASN A 156 -9.57 -10.49 9.87
N THR A 157 -8.61 -9.86 9.19
CA THR A 157 -8.41 -8.41 9.22
C THR A 157 -8.62 -7.80 7.84
N MET A 158 -8.99 -6.53 7.79
CA MET A 158 -9.05 -5.73 6.58
C MET A 158 -8.66 -4.28 6.89
N PHE A 159 -7.40 -3.93 6.64
CA PHE A 159 -6.85 -2.61 6.95
C PHE A 159 -6.95 -1.64 5.76
N HIS A 160 -7.24 -0.38 6.06
CA HIS A 160 -7.22 0.74 5.12
C HIS A 160 -6.51 1.94 5.73
N LEU A 161 -5.74 2.71 4.95
CA LEU A 161 -5.25 4.01 5.41
C LEU A 161 -6.44 4.96 5.56
N ALA A 162 -6.69 5.39 6.79
CA ALA A 162 -7.72 6.39 7.09
C ALA A 162 -7.16 7.80 7.00
N GLN A 163 -5.97 8.03 7.57
CA GLN A 163 -5.37 9.37 7.63
C GLN A 163 -3.87 9.30 7.92
N VAL A 164 -3.11 10.25 7.41
CA VAL A 164 -1.82 10.66 7.96
C VAL A 164 -2.09 11.62 9.12
N LYS A 165 -1.92 11.15 10.35
CA LYS A 165 -2.10 12.01 11.53
C LYS A 165 -1.02 13.08 11.59
N HIS A 166 0.22 12.69 11.35
CA HIS A 166 1.39 13.57 11.34
C HIS A 166 2.44 13.03 10.37
N VAL A 167 3.17 13.92 9.72
CA VAL A 167 4.37 13.61 8.95
C VAL A 167 5.42 14.69 9.19
N LYS A 168 6.67 14.26 9.35
CA LYS A 168 7.83 15.14 9.45
C LYS A 168 8.96 14.63 8.58
N GLN A 169 9.50 15.51 7.73
CA GLN A 169 10.76 15.26 7.04
C GLN A 169 11.91 15.26 8.04
N VAL A 170 12.81 14.29 7.91
CA VAL A 170 14.08 14.24 8.63
C VAL A 170 15.19 14.63 7.66
N LYS A 171 15.97 15.68 7.99
CA LYS A 171 17.13 16.07 7.17
C LYS A 171 18.18 14.96 7.20
N ARG A 172 18.68 14.64 6.02
CA ARG A 172 19.74 13.64 5.81
C ARG A 172 20.86 14.23 4.99
N THR A 173 22.05 13.70 5.20
CA THR A 173 23.26 14.07 4.45
C THR A 173 23.45 13.22 3.19
N ASP A 174 22.79 12.08 3.10
CA ASP A 174 22.82 11.21 1.92
C ASP A 174 21.75 11.61 0.89
N GLU A 175 21.54 10.74 -0.09
CA GLU A 175 20.63 10.97 -1.23
C GLU A 175 19.19 10.55 -0.92
N ASP A 176 18.95 9.77 0.14
CA ASP A 176 17.59 9.35 0.49
C ASP A 176 16.81 10.51 1.12
N LEU A 177 15.51 10.61 0.80
CA LEU A 177 14.55 11.38 1.57
C LEU A 177 14.05 10.53 2.73
N GLN A 178 13.87 11.14 3.90
CA GLN A 178 13.26 10.49 5.05
C GLN A 178 12.06 11.27 5.56
N PHE A 179 11.02 10.51 5.90
CA PHE A 179 9.82 11.01 6.52
C PHE A 179 9.41 10.08 7.67
N ASP A 180 9.19 10.66 8.84
CA ASP A 180 8.61 9.97 9.98
C ASP A 180 7.10 10.27 9.99
N TYR A 181 6.30 9.22 9.84
CA TYR A 181 4.84 9.29 9.78
C TYR A 181 4.21 8.73 11.05
N VAL A 182 3.06 9.30 11.40
CA VAL A 182 2.03 8.66 12.22
C VAL A 182 0.82 8.41 11.31
N LEU A 183 0.63 7.16 10.91
CA LEU A 183 -0.49 6.72 10.08
C LEU A 183 -1.64 6.23 10.96
N LEU A 184 -2.88 6.51 10.58
CA LEU A 184 -4.07 5.90 11.16
C LEU A 184 -4.61 4.86 10.19
N LEU A 185 -4.58 3.59 10.59
CA LEU A 185 -5.18 2.50 9.83
C LEU A 185 -6.53 2.13 10.43
N HIS A 186 -7.57 2.11 9.60
CA HIS A 186 -8.88 1.58 9.98
C HIS A 186 -8.91 0.08 9.69
N GLU A 187 -9.11 -0.72 10.73
CA GLU A 187 -9.37 -2.16 10.61
C GLU A 187 -10.89 -2.37 10.48
N MET A 188 -11.33 -2.70 9.27
CA MET A 188 -12.75 -2.69 8.91
C MET A 188 -13.56 -3.80 9.57
N VAL A 189 -12.95 -4.86 10.10
CA VAL A 189 -13.68 -5.97 10.72
C VAL A 189 -14.10 -5.63 12.15
N SER A 190 -13.19 -5.07 12.94
CA SER A 190 -13.36 -4.62 14.32
C SER A 190 -13.85 -3.17 14.42
N GLN A 191 -13.73 -2.39 13.34
CA GLN A 191 -14.01 -0.94 13.29
C GLN A 191 -13.04 -0.10 14.13
N GLU A 192 -11.86 -0.63 14.47
CA GLU A 192 -10.83 0.09 15.21
C GLU A 192 -9.98 0.99 14.30
N VAL A 193 -9.61 2.16 14.81
CA VAL A 193 -8.63 3.05 14.16
C VAL A 193 -7.34 3.02 14.95
N LEU A 194 -6.30 2.43 14.37
CA LEU A 194 -5.04 2.15 15.03
C LEU A 194 -3.94 3.11 14.56
N PRO A 195 -3.23 3.79 15.48
CA PRO A 195 -2.07 4.59 15.13
C PRO A 195 -0.83 3.72 14.91
N TRP A 196 -0.09 4.01 13.84
CA TRP A 196 1.17 3.35 13.49
C TRP A 196 2.25 4.39 13.23
N GLN A 197 3.38 4.24 13.92
CA GLN A 197 4.57 5.01 13.65
C GLN A 197 5.42 4.27 12.62
N VAL A 198 5.80 4.97 11.55
CA VAL A 198 6.62 4.38 10.49
C VAL A 198 7.62 5.42 9.99
N THR A 199 8.85 4.98 9.75
CA THR A 199 9.85 5.75 9.03
C THR A 199 9.88 5.27 7.59
N VAL A 200 9.78 6.22 6.67
CA VAL A 200 9.83 5.99 5.23
C VAL A 200 11.12 6.60 4.69
N LEU A 201 11.95 5.75 4.08
CA LEU A 201 13.06 6.18 3.23
C LEU A 201 12.63 6.06 1.77
N TRP A 202 12.96 7.07 0.96
CA TRP A 202 12.63 7.05 -0.45
C TRP A 202 13.67 7.78 -1.31
N HIS A 203 13.96 7.20 -2.47
CA HIS A 203 14.74 7.82 -3.53
C HIS A 203 14.16 7.41 -4.90
N PRO A 204 14.14 8.29 -5.93
CA PRO A 204 13.56 7.97 -7.23
C PRO A 204 14.06 6.67 -7.86
N GLN A 205 15.34 6.32 -7.63
CA GLN A 205 15.95 5.12 -8.20
C GLN A 205 15.82 3.87 -7.33
N HIS A 206 15.64 4.05 -6.01
CA HIS A 206 15.65 2.93 -5.05
C HIS A 206 14.24 2.56 -4.57
N GLY A 207 13.24 3.40 -4.85
CA GLY A 207 11.87 3.21 -4.38
C GLY A 207 11.71 3.46 -2.88
N VAL A 208 10.63 2.94 -2.31
CA VAL A 208 10.28 3.11 -0.90
C VAL A 208 10.87 1.97 -0.06
N ARG A 209 11.42 2.32 1.10
CA ARG A 209 11.77 1.39 2.19
C ARG A 209 11.07 1.85 3.46
N VAL A 210 10.45 0.92 4.16
CA VAL A 210 9.70 1.20 5.39
C VAL A 210 10.39 0.50 6.57
N SER A 211 10.52 1.20 7.68
CA SER A 211 10.93 0.65 8.97
C SER A 211 9.98 1.13 10.08
N GLN A 212 9.85 0.31 11.12
CA GLN A 212 9.13 0.63 12.35
C GLN A 212 10.11 0.81 13.49
#